data_AF-A0A2T4T0Q9-F1
#
_entry.id   AF-A0A2T4T0Q9-F1
#
_cell.length_a   1.000
_cell.length_b   1.000
_cell.length_c   1.000
_cell.angle_alpha   90.00
_cell.angle_beta   90.00
_cell.angle_gamma   90.00
#
_symmetry.space_group_name_H-M   'P 1'
#
loop_
_entity.id
_entity.type
_entity.pdbx_description
1 polymer ?
#
loop_
_entity_poly.entity_id
_entity_poly.type
_entity_poly.pdbx_seq_one_letter_code
_entity_poly.pdbx_strand_id
1 'polypeptide(L)'
;MKKLLLASFASLTIAATGVGATANISTADAAETATTSQSTNEVYNEFIQAGGTKSLWDNVVMPESSGNPNAVNELGYRGLGQTKEAWGTGSVEEQTKGMINYAEERYGSIDNAVQFHIANGWW
;
A
#
# COMPACT_ATOMS: atom_id res chain seq x y z
N MET A 1 -12.16 29.46 4.92
CA MET A 1 -12.58 29.52 3.50
C MET A 1 -11.37 29.78 2.62
N LYS A 2 -10.86 28.76 1.93
CA LYS A 2 -9.79 28.91 0.92
C LYS A 2 -9.99 27.90 -0.21
N LYS A 3 -10.60 28.42 -1.27
CA LYS A 3 -10.38 28.22 -2.71
C LYS A 3 -10.32 26.79 -3.25
N LEU A 4 -11.49 26.39 -3.76
CA LEU A 4 -11.76 25.40 -4.79
C LEU A 4 -10.98 25.75 -6.08
N LEU A 5 -10.20 24.82 -6.64
CA LEU A 5 -9.65 24.93 -7.99
C LEU A 5 -10.40 23.97 -8.91
N LEU A 6 -11.16 24.57 -9.82
CA LEU A 6 -12.01 23.94 -10.81
C LEU A 6 -11.16 23.67 -12.07
N ALA A 7 -10.84 22.41 -12.36
CA ALA A 7 -10.19 22.03 -13.61
C ALA A 7 -11.26 21.70 -14.66
N SER A 8 -11.30 22.52 -15.70
CA SER A 8 -12.19 22.41 -16.87
C SER A 8 -11.75 21.24 -17.75
N PHE A 9 -12.62 20.25 -17.96
CA PHE A 9 -12.44 19.26 -19.02
C PHE A 9 -13.20 19.71 -20.27
N ALA A 10 -12.46 20.05 -21.32
CA ALA A 10 -13.00 20.34 -22.64
C ALA A 10 -13.61 19.06 -23.23
N SER A 11 -14.90 19.09 -23.53
CA SER A 11 -15.60 18.00 -24.20
C SER A 11 -15.20 17.97 -25.68
N LEU A 12 -14.54 16.91 -26.14
CA LEU A 12 -14.39 16.61 -27.56
C LEU A 12 -15.48 15.62 -27.98
N THR A 13 -16.48 16.12 -28.71
CA THR A 13 -17.40 15.31 -29.51
C THR A 13 -16.71 14.83 -30.78
N ILE A 14 -16.52 13.52 -30.92
CA ILE A 14 -16.14 12.89 -32.18
C ILE A 14 -17.35 12.12 -32.71
N ALA A 15 -17.90 12.63 -33.81
CA ALA A 15 -18.80 11.90 -34.68
C ALA A 15 -18.06 11.63 -36.00
N ALA A 16 -17.80 10.36 -36.31
CA ALA A 16 -17.48 9.93 -37.67
C ALA A 16 -17.70 8.42 -37.82
N THR A 17 -18.68 8.08 -38.66
CA THR A 17 -18.94 6.78 -39.27
C THR A 17 -17.78 6.34 -40.15
N GLY A 18 -17.40 5.06 -40.11
CA GLY A 18 -16.53 4.46 -41.12
C GLY A 18 -15.92 3.14 -40.69
N VAL A 19 -16.22 2.07 -41.43
CA VAL A 19 -15.75 0.71 -41.20
C VAL A 19 -14.44 0.46 -41.96
N GLY A 20 -13.48 -0.25 -41.34
CA GLY A 20 -12.52 -1.10 -42.05
C GLY A 20 -11.03 -0.68 -42.09
N ALA A 21 -10.20 -1.67 -41.75
CA ALA A 21 -8.80 -1.92 -42.14
C ALA A 21 -7.66 -1.64 -41.14
N THR A 22 -6.88 -2.71 -40.98
CA THR A 22 -5.70 -2.97 -40.16
C THR A 22 -4.45 -2.18 -40.60
N ALA A 23 -3.60 -1.79 -39.64
CA ALA A 23 -2.15 -1.98 -39.70
C ALA A 23 -1.46 -1.53 -38.38
N ASN A 24 -0.53 -2.38 -37.94
CA ASN A 24 0.42 -2.23 -36.84
C ASN A 24 1.10 -0.86 -36.76
N ILE A 25 1.37 -0.40 -35.53
CA ILE A 25 2.71 -0.15 -34.95
C ILE A 25 2.48 0.19 -33.47
N SER A 26 2.91 -0.69 -32.58
CA SER A 26 3.07 -0.36 -31.15
C SER A 26 4.43 -0.87 -30.72
N THR A 27 5.42 0.00 -30.86
CA THR A 27 6.69 -0.10 -30.15
C THR A 27 6.95 1.25 -29.51
N ALA A 28 6.63 1.31 -28.22
CA ALA A 28 7.46 1.98 -27.23
C ALA A 28 7.27 1.17 -25.94
N ASP A 29 8.18 0.23 -25.74
CA ASP A 29 8.41 -0.47 -24.50
C ASP A 29 8.90 0.58 -23.49
N ALA A 30 7.97 1.13 -22.72
CA ALA A 30 8.27 1.69 -21.41
C ALA A 30 7.57 0.74 -20.46
N ALA A 31 8.38 -0.05 -19.73
CA ALA A 31 7.92 -0.94 -18.68
C ALA A 31 7.11 -0.15 -17.64
N GLU A 32 5.81 -0.03 -17.89
CA GLU A 32 4.81 0.25 -16.89
C GLU A 32 4.92 -0.93 -15.93
N THR A 33 5.56 -0.68 -14.79
CA THR A 33 5.53 -1.63 -13.68
C THR A 33 4.06 -1.82 -13.37
N ALA A 34 3.51 -2.96 -13.82
CA ALA A 34 2.17 -3.39 -13.51
C ALA A 34 2.09 -3.52 -11.99
N THR A 35 1.74 -2.42 -11.32
CA THR A 35 1.34 -2.47 -9.93
C THR A 35 -0.05 -3.07 -9.98
N THR A 36 -0.11 -4.40 -9.94
CA THR A 36 -1.35 -5.10 -9.64
C THR A 36 -1.87 -4.47 -8.36
N SER A 37 -2.96 -3.71 -8.47
CA SER A 37 -3.65 -3.13 -7.32
C SER A 37 -4.16 -4.30 -6.47
N GLN A 38 -3.32 -4.77 -5.55
CA GLN A 38 -3.66 -5.82 -4.61
C GLN A 38 -4.77 -5.29 -3.72
N SER A 39 -5.87 -6.03 -3.65
CA SER A 39 -6.96 -5.62 -2.76
C SER A 39 -6.49 -5.74 -1.31
N THR A 40 -7.01 -4.88 -0.42
CA THR A 40 -6.72 -4.99 1.03
C THR A 40 -7.04 -6.38 1.58
N ASN A 41 -8.00 -7.10 0.99
CA ASN A 41 -8.33 -8.47 1.39
C ASN A 41 -7.23 -9.47 1.03
N GLU A 42 -6.65 -9.36 -0.16
CA GLU A 42 -5.51 -10.20 -0.57
C GLU A 42 -4.29 -9.94 0.32
N VAL A 43 -3.99 -8.67 0.59
CA VAL A 43 -2.90 -8.29 1.49
C VAL A 43 -3.14 -8.82 2.90
N TYR A 44 -4.37 -8.69 3.44
CA TYR A 44 -4.73 -9.27 4.73
C TYR A 44 -4.51 -10.79 4.76
N ASN A 45 -4.95 -11.50 3.73
CA ASN A 45 -4.80 -12.95 3.67
C ASN A 45 -3.33 -13.37 3.63
N GLU A 46 -2.48 -12.66 2.88
CA GLU A 46 -1.04 -12.91 2.83
C GLU A 46 -0.37 -12.57 4.17
N PHE A 47 -0.77 -11.47 4.80
CA PHE A 47 -0.30 -11.07 6.14
C PHE A 47 -0.61 -12.13 7.20
N ILE A 48 -1.83 -12.67 7.23
CA ILE A 48 -2.20 -13.74 8.17
C ILE A 48 -1.41 -15.03 7.87
N GLN A 49 -1.23 -15.38 6.59
CA GLN A 49 -0.44 -16.56 6.21
C GLN A 49 1.04 -16.43 6.59
N ALA A 50 1.59 -15.23 6.56
CA ALA A 50 2.96 -14.93 6.96
C ALA A 50 3.17 -14.90 8.50
N GLY A 51 2.13 -15.22 9.28
CA GLY A 51 2.17 -15.27 10.75
C GLY A 51 1.70 -13.98 11.44
N GLY A 52 1.24 -12.99 10.67
CA GLY A 52 0.62 -11.80 11.22
C GLY A 52 -0.66 -12.13 11.99
N THR A 53 -0.96 -11.36 13.04
CA THR A 53 -2.18 -11.55 13.82
C THR A 53 -3.25 -10.54 13.42
N LYS A 54 -4.52 -10.91 13.56
CA LYS A 54 -5.64 -9.97 13.34
C LYS A 54 -5.51 -8.71 14.22
N SER A 55 -4.99 -8.86 15.44
CA SER A 55 -4.76 -7.73 16.34
C SER A 55 -3.72 -6.74 15.81
N LEU A 56 -2.59 -7.26 15.31
CA LEU A 56 -1.55 -6.43 14.68
C LEU A 56 -2.06 -5.77 13.39
N TRP A 57 -2.88 -6.49 12.62
CA TRP A 57 -3.50 -5.93 11.43
C TRP A 57 -4.46 -4.77 11.75
N ASP A 58 -5.44 -5.00 12.61
CA ASP A 58 -6.50 -4.04 12.90
C ASP A 58 -5.98 -2.79 13.62
N ASN A 59 -5.01 -2.97 14.52
CA ASN A 59 -4.54 -1.89 15.38
C ASN A 59 -3.28 -1.21 14.86
N VAL A 60 -2.44 -1.87 14.06
CA VAL A 60 -1.21 -1.25 13.53
C VAL A 60 -1.29 -1.08 12.02
N VAL A 61 -1.45 -2.16 11.26
CA VAL A 61 -1.39 -2.08 9.78
C VAL A 61 -2.47 -1.15 9.21
N MET A 62 -3.71 -1.29 9.67
CA MET A 62 -4.82 -0.48 9.16
C MET A 62 -4.66 1.01 9.49
N PRO A 63 -4.34 1.43 10.73
CA PRO A 63 -4.07 2.83 11.04
C PRO A 63 -2.83 3.41 10.35
N GLU A 64 -1.75 2.63 10.20
CA GLU A 64 -0.48 3.13 9.66
C GLU A 64 -0.49 3.23 8.13
N SER A 65 -1.06 2.23 7.44
CA SER A 65 -0.93 2.09 5.98
C SER A 65 -2.25 1.87 5.24
N SER A 66 -3.37 1.74 5.96
CA SER A 66 -4.64 1.27 5.39
C SER A 66 -4.52 -0.10 4.69
N GLY A 67 -3.56 -0.94 5.10
CA GLY A 67 -3.28 -2.22 4.47
C GLY A 67 -2.60 -2.11 3.11
N ASN A 68 -1.95 -0.98 2.80
CA ASN A 68 -1.20 -0.79 1.57
C ASN A 68 0.29 -1.14 1.77
N PRO A 69 0.81 -2.24 1.20
CA PRO A 69 2.21 -2.62 1.34
C PRO A 69 3.18 -1.68 0.61
N ASN A 70 2.66 -0.79 -0.23
CA ASN A 70 3.43 0.22 -0.94
C ASN A 70 3.17 1.64 -0.38
N ALA A 71 2.57 1.77 0.80
CA ALA A 71 2.35 3.06 1.43
C ALA A 71 3.68 3.79 1.65
N VAL A 72 3.73 5.09 1.31
CA VAL A 72 4.87 5.97 1.57
C VAL A 72 4.36 7.28 2.11
N ASN A 73 4.86 7.72 3.26
CA ASN A 73 4.53 9.03 3.81
C ASN A 73 5.58 10.10 3.46
N GLU A 74 5.24 11.36 3.70
CA GLU A 74 6.10 12.53 3.40
C GLU A 74 7.44 12.51 4.16
N LEU A 75 7.52 11.76 5.26
CA LEU A 75 8.73 11.60 6.09
C LEU A 75 9.60 10.40 5.65
N GLY A 76 9.19 9.70 4.60
CA GLY A 76 9.91 8.59 3.99
C GLY A 76 9.72 7.23 4.66
N TYR A 77 8.73 7.08 5.56
CA TYR A 77 8.34 5.77 6.10
C TYR A 77 7.52 4.99 5.08
N ARG A 78 7.66 3.67 5.09
CA ARG A 78 7.20 2.80 4.01
C ARG A 78 6.50 1.54 4.52
N GLY A 79 5.64 0.98 3.68
CA GLY A 79 5.03 -0.34 3.87
C GLY A 79 3.93 -0.39 4.92
N LEU A 80 3.48 -1.61 5.22
CA LEU A 80 2.38 -1.94 6.12
C LEU A 80 2.57 -1.37 7.51
N GLY A 81 3.81 -1.41 8.00
CA GLY A 81 4.19 -0.94 9.32
C GLY A 81 4.67 0.51 9.38
N GLN A 82 4.70 1.24 8.25
CA GLN A 82 5.30 2.58 8.16
C GLN A 82 6.66 2.66 8.85
N THR A 83 7.66 1.97 8.30
CA THR A 83 9.03 1.88 8.85
C THR A 83 10.08 2.52 7.94
N LYS A 84 11.28 2.76 8.47
CA LYS A 84 12.51 3.06 7.71
C LYS A 84 13.46 1.88 7.59
N GLU A 85 13.11 0.75 8.21
CA GLU A 85 13.86 -0.49 8.10
C GLU A 85 13.72 -1.08 6.69
N ALA A 86 14.72 -1.86 6.27
CA ALA A 86 14.78 -2.44 4.93
C ALA A 86 13.58 -3.33 4.60
N TRP A 87 12.97 -3.98 5.60
CA TRP A 87 11.80 -4.82 5.39
C TRP A 87 10.57 -4.04 4.92
N GLY A 88 10.51 -2.72 5.14
CA GLY A 88 9.37 -1.87 4.73
C GLY A 88 9.18 -1.71 3.22
N THR A 89 10.12 -2.18 2.40
CA THR A 89 10.01 -2.19 0.93
C THR A 89 9.90 -3.59 0.33
N GLY A 90 9.82 -4.63 1.16
CA GLY A 90 9.70 -6.02 0.72
C GLY A 90 8.28 -6.42 0.32
N SER A 91 8.08 -7.71 0.04
CA SER A 91 6.75 -8.31 -0.12
C SER A 91 5.90 -8.19 1.16
N VAL A 92 4.61 -8.51 1.09
CA VAL A 92 3.75 -8.53 2.30
C VAL A 92 4.31 -9.54 3.31
N GLU A 93 4.80 -10.70 2.87
CA GLU A 93 5.47 -11.67 3.75
C GLU A 93 6.73 -11.08 4.43
N GLU A 94 7.62 -10.42 3.67
CA GLU A 94 8.84 -9.81 4.22
C GLU A 94 8.51 -8.69 5.22
N GLN A 95 7.54 -7.86 4.87
CA GLN A 95 7.03 -6.80 5.76
C GLN A 95 6.44 -7.40 7.03
N THR A 96 5.61 -8.45 6.91
CA THR A 96 4.97 -9.10 8.07
C THR A 96 6.01 -9.68 9.02
N LYS A 97 7.01 -10.41 8.49
CA LYS A 97 8.09 -10.97 9.32
C LYS A 97 8.93 -9.87 9.97
N GLY A 98 9.22 -8.80 9.24
CA GLY A 98 9.89 -7.62 9.79
C GLY A 98 9.10 -6.98 10.93
N MET A 99 7.79 -6.83 10.76
CA MET A 99 6.90 -6.30 11.79
C MET A 99 6.85 -7.17 13.05
N ILE A 100 6.79 -8.50 12.90
CA ILE A 100 6.78 -9.45 14.02
C ILE A 100 8.09 -9.38 14.78
N ASN A 101 9.23 -9.46 14.08
CA ASN A 101 10.55 -9.38 14.72
C ASN A 101 10.73 -8.04 15.45
N TYR A 102 10.32 -6.93 14.83
CA TYR A 102 10.36 -5.62 15.47
C TYR A 102 9.48 -5.57 16.72
N ALA A 103 8.28 -6.16 16.67
CA ALA A 103 7.40 -6.25 17.83
C ALA A 103 8.03 -7.05 19.00
N GLU A 104 8.69 -8.15 18.68
CA GLU A 104 9.39 -9.00 19.66
C GLU A 104 10.63 -8.32 20.25
N GLU A 105 11.48 -7.73 19.41
CA GLU A 105 12.73 -7.11 19.85
C GLU A 105 12.51 -5.84 20.67
N ARG A 106 11.54 -5.00 20.25
CA ARG A 106 11.34 -3.67 20.85
C ARG A 106 10.34 -3.66 22.00
N TYR A 107 9.29 -4.48 21.94
CA TYR A 107 8.22 -4.48 22.96
C TYR A 107 8.13 -5.81 23.71
N GLY A 108 8.90 -6.83 23.31
CA GLY A 108 8.91 -8.16 23.92
C GLY A 108 7.79 -9.08 23.44
N SER A 109 6.77 -8.57 22.74
CA SER A 109 5.70 -9.35 22.13
C SER A 109 4.85 -8.51 21.17
N ILE A 110 4.13 -9.17 20.27
CA ILE A 110 3.12 -8.54 19.40
C ILE A 110 2.04 -7.83 20.23
N ASP A 111 1.60 -8.45 21.33
CA ASP A 111 0.56 -7.89 22.20
C ASP A 111 1.01 -6.57 22.84
N ASN A 112 2.25 -6.51 23.33
CA ASN A 112 2.82 -5.28 23.89
C ASN A 112 2.99 -4.19 22.82
N ALA A 113 3.39 -4.55 21.60
CA ALA A 113 3.50 -3.60 20.49
C ALA A 113 2.14 -3.00 20.13
N VAL A 114 1.09 -3.81 20.06
CA VAL A 114 -0.29 -3.34 19.82
C VAL A 114 -0.76 -2.42 20.94
N GLN A 115 -0.54 -2.80 22.21
CA GLN A 115 -0.95 -1.96 23.35
C GLN A 115 -0.18 -0.64 23.38
N PHE A 116 1.10 -0.66 23.01
CA PHE A 116 1.88 0.55 22.86
C PHE A 116 1.32 1.45 21.75
N HIS A 117 1.00 0.88 20.60
CA HIS A 117 0.40 1.61 19.48
C HIS A 117 -0.93 2.26 19.86
N ILE A 118 -1.84 1.50 20.49
CA ILE A 118 -3.14 2.02 20.96
C ILE A 118 -2.95 3.20 21.92
N ALA A 119 -1.94 3.14 22.79
CA ALA A 119 -1.69 4.18 23.78
C ALA A 119 -0.99 5.43 23.21
N ASN A 120 -0.18 5.28 22.17
CA ASN A 120 0.73 6.33 21.72
C ASN A 120 0.46 6.85 20.30
N GLY A 121 -0.27 6.10 19.48
CA GLY A 121 -0.50 6.40 18.06
C GLY A 121 0.75 6.26 17.18
N TRP A 122 1.78 5.60 17.71
CA TRP A 122 2.97 5.16 16.99
C TRP A 122 3.43 3.85 17.59
N TRP A 123 4.22 3.10 16.84
CA TRP A 123 4.85 1.88 17.34
C TRP A 123 6.37 1.98 17.17
#